data_AF-A0A6I5CHZ0-F1
#
_entry.id   AF-A0A6I5CHZ0-F1
#
_cell.length_a   1.000
_cell.length_b   1.000
_cell.length_c   1.000
_cell.angle_alpha   90.00
_cell.angle_beta   90.00
_cell.angle_gamma   90.00
#
_symmetry.space_group_name_H-M   'P 1'
#
loop_
_entity.id
_entity.type
_entity.pdbx_description
1 polymer ?
#
loop_
_entity_poly.entity_id
_entity_poly.type
_entity_poly.pdbx_seq_one_letter_code
_entity_poly.pdbx_strand_id
1 'polypeptide(L)'
;AAAALLGLPAAELVGRVVWRALPWLDHPVNEEWYRAAAMSRQPAAFTVLRPPDRWLRFQLYPDAFGITARVTEAGPAPRPPEPRPPQPFER
;
A
#
# COMPACT_ATOMS: atom_id res chain seq x y z
N ALA A 1 12.10 0.90 -9.01
CA ALA A 1 11.99 1.60 -7.72
C ALA A 1 11.18 0.81 -6.68
N ALA A 2 9.89 0.52 -6.90
CA ALA A 2 9.06 -0.19 -5.92
C ALA A 2 9.56 -1.59 -5.54
N ALA A 3 9.99 -2.40 -6.52
CA ALA A 3 10.60 -3.72 -6.30
C ALA A 3 11.75 -3.70 -5.26
N ALA A 4 12.63 -2.70 -5.35
CA ALA A 4 13.74 -2.53 -4.42
C ALA A 4 13.28 -2.18 -3.00
N LEU A 5 12.20 -1.40 -2.86
CA LEU A 5 11.61 -1.08 -1.55
C LEU A 5 10.93 -2.30 -0.91
N LEU A 6 10.26 -3.11 -1.73
CA LEU A 6 9.57 -4.32 -1.31
C LEU A 6 10.56 -5.46 -1.02
N GLY A 7 11.73 -5.42 -1.63
CA GLY A 7 12.77 -6.45 -1.55
C GLY A 7 12.46 -7.68 -2.39
N LEU A 8 11.65 -7.54 -3.44
CA LEU A 8 11.35 -8.59 -4.41
C LEU A 8 11.46 -8.06 -5.84
N PRO A 9 11.89 -8.90 -6.80
CA PRO A 9 11.90 -8.53 -8.21
C PRO A 9 10.47 -8.19 -8.66
N ALA A 10 10.32 -7.20 -9.54
CA ALA A 10 9.00 -6.84 -10.09
C ALA A 10 8.33 -8.04 -10.79
N ALA A 11 9.11 -8.88 -11.47
CA ALA A 11 8.63 -10.09 -12.13
C ALA A 11 7.97 -11.09 -11.17
N GLU A 12 8.36 -11.11 -9.90
CA GLU A 12 7.74 -11.98 -8.89
C GLU A 12 6.46 -11.40 -8.27
N LEU A 13 6.25 -10.09 -8.44
CA LEU A 13 5.04 -9.41 -7.97
C LEU A 13 3.93 -9.44 -9.04
N VAL A 14 4.30 -9.47 -10.32
CA VAL A 14 3.33 -9.50 -11.43
C VAL A 14 2.56 -10.82 -11.41
N GLY A 15 1.23 -10.73 -11.46
CA GLY A 15 0.33 -11.89 -11.44
C GLY A 15 0.16 -12.55 -10.06
N ARG A 16 0.81 -12.02 -9.01
CA ARG A 16 0.64 -12.48 -7.64
C ARG A 16 -0.18 -11.49 -6.82
N VAL A 17 -0.88 -12.04 -5.83
CA VAL A 17 -1.49 -11.23 -4.78
C VAL A 17 -0.38 -10.67 -3.90
N VAL A 18 -0.32 -9.34 -3.77
CA VAL A 18 0.81 -8.62 -3.16
C VAL A 18 1.13 -9.10 -1.73
N TRP A 19 0.12 -9.39 -0.90
CA TRP A 19 0.32 -9.94 0.45
C TRP A 19 0.72 -11.43 0.47
N ARG A 20 0.43 -12.20 -0.58
CA ARG A 20 0.97 -13.57 -0.73
C ARG A 20 2.43 -13.58 -1.15
N ALA A 21 2.88 -12.54 -1.87
CA ALA A 21 4.28 -12.41 -2.27
C ALA A 21 5.15 -11.86 -1.13
N LEU A 22 4.57 -11.08 -0.21
CA LEU A 22 5.29 -10.38 0.85
C LEU A 22 4.82 -10.86 2.24
N PRO A 23 5.54 -11.79 2.89
CA PRO A 23 5.13 -12.37 4.18
C PRO A 23 4.96 -11.33 5.29
N TRP A 24 5.75 -10.24 5.26
CA TRP A 24 5.65 -9.14 6.21
C TRP A 24 4.42 -8.25 6.00
N LEU A 25 3.71 -8.42 4.88
CA LEU A 25 2.46 -7.74 4.55
C LEU A 25 1.23 -8.65 4.75
N ASP A 26 1.43 -9.93 5.05
CA ASP A 26 0.36 -10.92 5.27
C ASP A 26 -0.29 -10.75 6.66
N HIS A 27 -0.83 -9.56 6.90
CA HIS A 27 -1.61 -9.24 8.08
C HIS A 27 -3.07 -9.01 7.66
N PRO A 28 -4.06 -9.61 8.33
CA PRO A 28 -5.48 -9.50 7.95
C PRO A 28 -5.95 -8.05 7.75
N VAL A 29 -5.39 -7.13 8.55
CA VAL A 29 -5.69 -5.70 8.47
C VAL A 29 -5.32 -5.07 7.13
N ASN A 30 -4.26 -5.53 6.47
CA ASN A 30 -3.79 -4.95 5.20
C ASN A 30 -4.73 -5.35 4.05
N GLU A 31 -5.23 -6.58 4.08
CA GLU A 31 -6.26 -7.04 3.15
C GLU A 31 -7.55 -6.23 3.34
N GLU A 32 -7.94 -5.97 4.58
CA GLU A 32 -9.12 -5.15 4.88
C GLU A 32 -8.98 -3.73 4.32
N TRP A 33 -7.82 -3.08 4.47
CA TRP A 33 -7.59 -1.76 3.86
C TRP A 33 -7.70 -1.78 2.34
N TYR A 34 -7.24 -2.87 1.70
CA TYR A 34 -7.38 -3.05 0.26
C TYR A 34 -8.84 -3.25 -0.14
N ARG A 35 -9.58 -4.11 0.58
CA ARG A 35 -11.02 -4.33 0.35
C ARG A 35 -11.82 -3.05 0.57
N ALA A 36 -11.57 -2.32 1.64
CA ALA A 36 -12.23 -1.06 1.94
C ALA A 36 -11.98 -0.01 0.84
N ALA A 37 -10.75 0.12 0.35
CA ALA A 37 -10.44 1.02 -0.78
C ALA A 37 -11.14 0.59 -2.07
N ALA A 38 -11.17 -0.73 -2.36
CA ALA A 38 -11.85 -1.27 -3.53
C ALA A 38 -13.36 -1.00 -3.51
N MET A 39 -13.99 -1.24 -2.35
CA MET A 39 -15.43 -1.08 -2.19
C MET A 39 -15.87 0.38 -2.15
N SER A 40 -15.14 1.22 -1.40
CA SER A 40 -15.47 2.64 -1.28
C SER A 40 -15.13 3.46 -2.53
N ARG A 41 -14.22 2.94 -3.38
CA ARG A 41 -13.56 3.69 -4.45
C ARG A 41 -12.95 5.01 -3.95
N GLN A 42 -12.56 5.06 -2.69
CA GLN A 42 -11.84 6.19 -2.10
C GLN A 42 -10.36 5.86 -1.96
N PRO A 43 -9.46 6.83 -2.21
CA PRO A 43 -8.05 6.65 -1.94
C PRO A 43 -7.80 6.32 -0.47
N ALA A 44 -6.95 5.32 -0.21
CA ALA A 44 -6.57 4.91 1.14
C ALA A 44 -5.04 4.94 1.30
N ALA A 45 -4.56 5.17 2.51
CA ALA A 45 -3.13 5.08 2.80
C ALA A 45 -2.88 4.47 4.17
N PHE A 46 -1.93 3.55 4.24
CA PHE A 46 -1.51 2.90 5.48
C PHE A 46 0.01 2.72 5.48
N THR A 47 0.59 2.59 6.67
CA THR A 47 2.03 2.42 6.84
C THR A 47 2.29 1.10 7.55
N VAL A 48 3.25 0.33 7.06
CA VAL A 48 3.62 -0.98 7.59
C VAL A 48 5.12 -1.04 7.84
N LEU A 49 5.52 -1.76 8.87
CA LEU A 49 6.91 -2.05 9.15
C LEU A 49 7.33 -3.23 8.28
N ARG A 50 8.28 -3.02 7.38
CA ARG A 50 9.06 -4.08 6.75
C ARG A 50 10.24 -4.40 7.68
N PRO A 51 10.27 -5.60 8.29
CA PRO A 51 11.40 -6.00 9.13
C PRO A 51 12.73 -5.93 8.36
N PRO A 52 13.85 -5.59 9.03
CA PRO A 52 13.94 -5.36 10.47
C PRO A 52 13.50 -3.97 10.94
N ASP A 53 13.63 -2.89 10.14
CA ASP A 53 13.36 -1.53 10.63
C ASP A 53 12.98 -0.50 9.54
N ARG A 54 12.32 -0.95 8.46
CA ARG A 54 11.98 -0.07 7.33
C ARG A 54 10.48 0.17 7.25
N TRP A 55 10.05 1.39 7.54
CA TRP A 55 8.65 1.77 7.39
C TRP A 55 8.32 2.07 5.93
N LEU A 56 7.29 1.41 5.41
CA LEU A 56 6.79 1.61 4.06
C LEU A 56 5.36 2.11 4.11
N ARG A 57 5.10 3.20 3.39
CA ARG A 57 3.76 3.73 3.20
C ARG A 57 3.20 3.26 1.88
N PHE A 58 2.03 2.63 1.98
CA PHE A 58 1.20 2.20 0.86
C PHE A 58 0.09 3.21 0.65
N GLN A 59 -0.09 3.63 -0.59
CA GLN A 59 -1.19 4.48 -1.02
C GLN A 59 -1.95 3.77 -2.13
N LEU A 60 -3.23 3.51 -1.88
CA LEU A 60 -4.13 2.83 -2.80
C LEU A 60 -4.99 3.86 -3.52
N TYR A 61 -4.97 3.81 -4.84
CA TYR A 61 -5.74 4.67 -5.72
C TYR A 61 -6.66 3.78 -6.54
N PRO A 62 -7.92 3.59 -6.10
CA PRO A 62 -8.92 2.87 -6.89
C PRO A 62 -9.30 3.68 -8.14
N ASP A 63 -9.51 2.97 -9.23
CA ASP A 63 -9.87 3.43 -10.57
C ASP A 63 -10.91 2.44 -11.16
N ALA A 64 -11.58 2.82 -12.25
CA ALA A 64 -12.47 1.99 -13.03
C ALA A 64 -11.87 0.65 -13.47
N PHE A 65 -10.54 0.56 -13.61
CA PHE A 65 -9.86 -0.66 -14.06
C PHE A 65 -9.15 -1.44 -12.93
N GLY A 66 -9.16 -0.96 -11.69
CA GLY A 66 -8.54 -1.66 -10.57
C GLY A 66 -8.02 -0.73 -9.48
N ILE A 67 -6.96 -1.15 -8.79
CA ILE A 67 -6.31 -0.36 -7.74
C ILE A 67 -4.83 -0.18 -8.10
N THR A 68 -4.39 1.06 -8.20
CA THR A 68 -2.97 1.39 -8.28
C THR A 68 -2.41 1.57 -6.86
N ALA A 69 -1.39 0.79 -6.51
CA ALA A 69 -0.68 0.93 -5.24
C ALA A 69 0.65 1.67 -5.43
N ARG A 70 0.85 2.77 -4.72
CA ARG A 70 2.12 3.49 -4.64
C ARG A 70 2.81 3.17 -3.31
N VAL A 71 4.08 2.78 -3.38
CA VAL A 71 4.90 2.44 -2.20
C VAL A 71 6.04 3.43 -2.09
N THR A 72 6.19 4.04 -0.92
CA THR A 72 7.28 4.96 -0.58
C THR A 72 7.82 4.63 0.79
N GLU A 73 9.10 4.91 1.04
CA GLU A 73 9.60 4.90 2.42
C GLU A 73 8.87 5.98 3.22
N ALA A 74 8.28 5.58 4.35
CA ALA A 74 7.92 6.51 5.39
C ALA A 74 9.18 6.71 6.23
N GLY A 75 9.45 7.95 6.66
CA GLY A 75 10.53 8.22 7.62
C GLY A 75 10.35 7.47 8.96
N PRO A 76 11.06 7.87 10.03
CA PRO A 76 10.92 7.20 11.33
C PRO A 76 9.45 7.18 11.78
N ALA A 77 9.07 6.08 12.45
CA ALA A 77 7.72 5.63 12.81
C ALA A 77 6.54 6.59 12.51
N PRO A 78 5.51 6.14 11.77
CA PRO A 78 4.38 6.98 11.43
C PRO A 78 3.66 7.46 12.71
N ARG A 79 3.53 8.78 12.86
CA ARG A 79 2.47 9.35 13.71
C ARG A 79 1.10 8.82 13.20
N PRO A 80 0.10 8.66 14.08
CA PRO A 80 -1.22 8.18 13.70
C PRO A 80 -1.72 8.93 12.45
N PRO A 81 -2.40 8.24 11.51
CA PRO A 81 -2.83 8.86 10.27
C PRO A 81 -3.77 10.02 10.60
N GLU A 82 -3.29 11.25 10.39
CA GLU A 82 -4.16 12.41 10.36
C GLU A 82 -5.14 12.19 9.19
N PRO A 83 -6.46 12.29 9.41
CA PRO A 83 -7.44 12.12 8.35
C PRO A 83 -7.16 13.15 7.28
N ARG A 84 -6.56 12.71 6.16
CA ARG A 84 -6.28 13.60 5.05
C ARG A 84 -7.60 13.90 4.33
N PRO A 85 -7.93 15.18 4.08
CA PRO A 85 -9.09 15.51 3.28
C PRO A 85 -8.96 14.86 1.90
N PRO A 86 -10.08 14.44 1.28
CA PRO A 86 -10.07 13.86 -0.06
C PRO A 86 -9.37 14.83 -1.00
N GLN A 87 -8.25 14.39 -1.58
CA GLN A 87 -7.52 15.19 -2.56
C GLN A 87 -8.37 15.21 -3.83
N PRO A 88 -8.65 16.39 -4.43
CA PRO A 88 -9.33 16.45 -5.71
C PRO A 88 -8.49 15.70 -6.73
N PHE A 89 -9.10 14.74 -7.43
CA PHE A 89 -8.48 14.12 -8.58
C PHE A 89 -8.56 15.13 -9.73
N GLU A 90 -7.44 15.77 -10.08
CA GLU A 90 -7.38 16.56 -11.31
C GLU A 90 -7.62 15.61 -12.50
N ARG A 91 -8.56 16.02 -13.36
CA ARG A 91 -9.13 15.27 -14.47
C ARG A 91 -8.15 15.04 -15.62
#